data_AF-K9ZG54-F1
#
_entry.id   AF-K9ZG54-F1
#
_cell.length_a   1.000
_cell.length_b   1.000
_cell.length_c   1.000
_cell.angle_alpha   90.00
_cell.angle_beta   90.00
_cell.angle_gamma   90.00
#
_symmetry.space_group_name_H-M   'P 1'
#
loop_
_entity.id
_entity.type
_entity.pdbx_description
1 polymer ?
#
loop_
_entity_poly.entity_id
_entity_poly.type
_entity_poly.pdbx_seq_one_letter_code
_entity_poly.pdbx_strand_id
1 'polypeptide(L)'
;MKRKDVDEFEKISGQMQGFYDELSVLSKKSPNDGVNKFKLNFVNKLLNDSNEFLGEKYRPFEDFDIDDVPINSDVVFILSQYLQCFEKLRADNVKYKSTNWYWVIDAEEHEPGDESGKVYIETIRPKRLRE
;
A
#
# COMPACT_ATOMS: atom_id res chain seq x y z
N MET A 1 6.62 14.50 -3.43
CA MET A 1 6.94 13.12 -3.01
C MET A 1 8.43 12.95 -3.23
N LYS A 2 9.14 12.36 -2.28
CA LYS A 2 10.58 12.12 -2.34
C LYS A 2 10.87 10.65 -2.60
N ARG A 3 12.14 10.31 -2.87
CA ARG A 3 12.58 8.93 -3.07
C ARG A 3 12.24 8.04 -1.87
N LYS A 4 12.49 8.51 -0.65
CA LYS A 4 12.14 7.80 0.58
C LYS A 4 10.65 7.42 0.65
N ASP A 5 9.75 8.29 0.19
CA ASP A 5 8.31 8.03 0.20
C ASP A 5 7.95 6.86 -0.75
N VAL A 6 8.64 6.76 -1.89
CA VAL A 6 8.47 5.65 -2.84
C VAL A 6 9.02 4.35 -2.28
N ASP A 7 10.19 4.39 -1.64
CA ASP A 7 10.78 3.19 -1.00
C ASP A 7 9.89 2.67 0.14
N GLU A 8 9.34 3.58 0.95
CA GLU A 8 8.41 3.26 2.02
C GLU A 8 7.09 2.69 1.48
N PHE A 9 6.56 3.30 0.41
CA PHE A 9 5.40 2.79 -0.31
C PHE A 9 5.61 1.35 -0.80
N GLU A 10 6.70 1.06 -1.51
CA GLU A 10 6.95 -0.26 -2.09
C GLU A 10 7.14 -1.30 -0.99
N LYS A 11 7.80 -0.93 0.11
CA LYS A 11 7.94 -1.79 1.29
C LYS A 11 6.60 -2.13 1.93
N ILE A 12 5.80 -1.14 2.29
CA ILE A 12 4.54 -1.36 3.02
C ILE A 12 3.53 -2.08 2.13
N SER A 13 3.34 -1.62 0.88
CA SER A 13 2.40 -2.23 -0.05
C SER A 13 2.81 -3.66 -0.44
N GLY A 14 4.11 -3.94 -0.58
CA GLY A 14 4.61 -5.29 -0.82
C GLY A 14 4.35 -6.25 0.35
N GLN A 15 4.60 -5.78 1.59
CA GLN A 15 4.25 -6.54 2.79
C GLN A 15 2.75 -6.78 2.91
N MET A 16 1.94 -5.76 2.61
CA MET A 16 0.47 -5.84 2.61
C MET A 16 -0.04 -6.91 1.64
N GLN A 17 0.53 -6.94 0.43
CA GLN A 17 0.19 -7.95 -0.57
C GLN A 17 0.58 -9.36 -0.11
N GLY A 18 1.76 -9.52 0.50
CA GLY A 18 2.20 -10.81 1.02
C GLY A 18 1.28 -11.36 2.12
N PHE A 19 0.89 -10.53 3.09
CA PHE A 19 -0.07 -10.91 4.13
C PHE A 19 -1.44 -11.22 3.54
N TYR A 20 -1.93 -10.41 2.60
CA TYR A 20 -3.19 -10.65 1.92
C TYR A 20 -3.20 -12.00 1.20
N ASP A 21 -2.13 -12.34 0.47
CA ASP A 21 -2.04 -13.60 -0.27
C ASP A 21 -2.02 -14.81 0.68
N GLU A 22 -1.23 -14.75 1.75
CA GLU A 22 -1.16 -15.81 2.76
C GLU A 22 -2.51 -16.01 3.47
N LEU A 23 -3.11 -14.93 3.96
CA LEU A 23 -4.35 -14.98 4.73
C LEU A 23 -5.55 -15.28 3.83
N SER A 24 -5.51 -14.91 2.54
CA SER A 24 -6.53 -15.31 1.56
C SER A 24 -6.59 -16.83 1.39
N VAL A 25 -5.45 -17.52 1.44
CA VAL A 25 -5.41 -18.99 1.40
C VAL A 25 -6.01 -19.59 2.66
N LEU A 26 -5.72 -19.02 3.83
CA LEU A 26 -6.28 -19.47 5.11
C LEU A 26 -7.80 -19.21 5.19
N SER A 27 -8.23 -18.01 4.84
CA SER A 27 -9.64 -17.61 4.83
C SER A 27 -10.50 -18.47 3.93
N LYS A 28 -9.99 -18.89 2.76
CA LYS A 28 -10.70 -19.84 1.88
C LYS A 28 -10.96 -21.21 2.53
N LYS A 29 -10.08 -21.64 3.45
CA LYS A 29 -10.21 -22.93 4.15
C LYS A 29 -11.02 -22.80 5.43
N SER A 30 -10.80 -21.73 6.18
CA SER A 30 -11.45 -21.48 7.46
C SER A 30 -11.70 -19.99 7.70
N PRO A 31 -12.76 -19.42 7.09
CA PRO A 31 -13.00 -17.97 7.11
C PRO A 31 -13.37 -17.44 8.49
N ASN A 32 -13.97 -18.27 9.33
CA ASN A 32 -14.45 -17.91 10.67
C ASN A 32 -13.47 -18.27 11.79
N ASP A 33 -12.33 -18.87 11.45
CA ASP A 33 -11.31 -19.21 12.44
C ASP A 33 -10.55 -17.95 12.86
N GLY A 34 -10.18 -17.92 14.15
CA GLY A 34 -9.37 -16.87 14.70
C GLY A 34 -7.97 -16.83 14.08
N VAL A 35 -7.45 -15.63 13.85
CA VAL A 35 -6.07 -15.43 13.41
C VAL A 35 -5.13 -15.69 14.59
N ASN A 36 -4.05 -16.42 14.34
CA ASN A 36 -3.03 -16.64 15.37
C ASN A 36 -2.44 -15.30 15.84
N LYS A 37 -2.35 -15.09 17.16
CA LYS A 37 -1.86 -13.87 17.80
C LYS A 37 -0.50 -13.37 17.26
N PHE A 38 0.41 -14.29 16.93
CA PHE A 38 1.70 -13.93 16.32
C PHE A 38 1.50 -13.20 15.00
N LYS A 39 0.67 -13.73 14.08
CA LYS A 39 0.38 -13.11 12.78
C LYS A 39 -0.41 -11.82 12.96
N LEU A 40 -1.39 -11.83 13.85
CA LEU A 40 -2.23 -10.66 14.14
C LEU A 40 -1.37 -9.45 14.58
N ASN A 41 -0.35 -9.66 15.42
CA ASN A 41 0.54 -8.56 15.82
C ASN A 41 1.26 -7.89 14.61
N PHE A 42 1.67 -8.67 13.61
CA PHE A 42 2.31 -8.11 12.41
C PHE A 42 1.32 -7.43 11.48
N VAL A 43 0.13 -8.03 11.31
CA VAL A 43 -0.97 -7.39 10.58
C VAL A 43 -1.31 -6.05 11.24
N ASN A 44 -1.44 -6.02 12.56
CA ASN A 44 -1.83 -4.82 13.28
C ASN A 44 -0.78 -3.71 13.16
N LYS A 45 0.50 -4.08 13.29
CA LYS A 45 1.60 -3.15 13.02
C LYS A 45 1.54 -2.61 11.58
N LEU A 46 1.33 -3.48 10.60
CA LEU A 46 1.32 -3.08 9.19
C LEU A 46 0.14 -2.16 8.86
N LEU A 47 -1.03 -2.39 9.45
CA LEU A 47 -2.18 -1.51 9.30
C LEU A 47 -1.93 -0.13 9.92
N ASN A 48 -1.25 -0.07 11.08
CA ASN A 48 -0.82 1.19 11.69
C ASN A 48 0.19 1.95 10.80
N ASP A 49 1.25 1.27 10.36
CA ASP A 49 2.25 1.85 9.43
C ASP A 49 1.56 2.36 8.15
N SER A 50 0.53 1.64 7.68
CA SER A 50 -0.25 2.04 6.51
C SER A 50 -1.13 3.26 6.76
N ASN A 51 -1.76 3.37 7.93
CA ASN A 51 -2.55 4.54 8.31
C ASN A 51 -1.70 5.80 8.38
N GLU A 52 -0.51 5.70 8.99
CA GLU A 52 0.45 6.80 9.05
C GLU A 52 0.87 7.23 7.64
N PHE A 53 1.23 6.27 6.78
CA PHE A 53 1.71 6.55 5.43
C PHE A 53 0.62 7.10 4.49
N LEU A 54 -0.57 6.49 4.49
CA LEU A 54 -1.68 6.88 3.61
C LEU A 54 -2.30 8.23 4.03
N GLY A 55 -2.21 8.57 5.32
CA GLY A 55 -2.83 9.75 5.90
C GLY A 55 -4.34 9.80 5.70
N GLU A 56 -4.96 10.92 6.08
CA GLU A 56 -6.41 11.09 5.97
C GLU A 56 -6.94 10.98 4.54
N LYS A 57 -6.13 11.40 3.55
CA LYS A 57 -6.55 11.44 2.16
C LYS A 57 -6.80 10.04 1.56
N TYR A 58 -5.96 9.07 1.93
CA TYR A 58 -6.00 7.75 1.30
C TYR A 58 -6.37 6.62 2.25
N ARG A 59 -6.33 6.79 3.58
CA ARG A 59 -6.73 5.70 4.49
C ARG A 59 -8.18 5.26 4.22
N PRO A 60 -8.48 3.95 4.30
CA PRO A 60 -9.81 3.45 3.93
C PRO A 60 -10.90 3.81 4.95
N PHE A 61 -10.54 3.92 6.23
CA PHE A 61 -11.48 4.14 7.34
C PHE A 61 -10.90 5.16 8.32
N GLU A 62 -11.74 6.02 8.88
CA GLU A 62 -11.31 7.06 9.83
C GLU A 62 -11.16 6.53 11.26
N ASP A 63 -12.09 5.66 11.69
CA ASP A 63 -12.25 5.20 13.10
C ASP A 63 -12.11 3.68 13.26
N PHE A 64 -11.32 3.03 12.41
CA PHE A 64 -11.13 1.58 12.50
C PHE A 64 -10.06 1.24 13.53
N ASP A 65 -10.44 0.57 14.62
CA ASP A 65 -9.47 -0.04 15.54
C ASP A 65 -8.97 -1.36 14.95
N ILE A 66 -7.66 -1.45 14.87
CA ILE A 66 -6.93 -2.56 14.27
C ILE A 66 -6.97 -3.80 15.17
N ASP A 67 -7.19 -3.64 16.47
CA ASP A 67 -7.35 -4.75 17.41
C ASP A 67 -8.72 -5.44 17.31
N ASP A 68 -9.66 -4.90 16.53
CA ASP A 68 -11.03 -5.41 16.38
C ASP A 68 -11.17 -6.58 15.39
N VAL A 69 -10.07 -7.07 14.78
CA VAL A 69 -10.14 -8.09 13.71
C VAL A 69 -9.72 -9.48 14.18
N PRO A 70 -10.65 -10.32 14.69
CA PRO A 70 -10.27 -11.60 15.26
C PRO A 70 -10.12 -12.73 14.23
N ILE A 71 -10.79 -12.66 13.06
CA ILE A 71 -10.95 -13.82 12.16
C ILE A 71 -10.33 -13.65 10.78
N ASN A 72 -10.00 -14.78 10.13
CA ASN A 72 -9.30 -14.79 8.84
C ASN A 72 -10.01 -14.00 7.73
N SER A 73 -11.34 -14.13 7.60
CA SER A 73 -12.11 -13.41 6.56
C SER A 73 -12.10 -11.90 6.75
N ASP A 74 -12.26 -11.43 7.98
CA ASP A 74 -12.21 -10.00 8.28
C ASP A 74 -10.80 -9.43 8.05
N VAL A 75 -9.74 -10.18 8.38
CA VAL A 75 -8.37 -9.73 8.08
C VAL A 75 -8.15 -9.65 6.56
N VAL A 76 -8.61 -10.63 5.79
CA VAL A 76 -8.50 -10.56 4.32
C VAL A 76 -9.28 -9.37 3.77
N PHE A 77 -10.48 -9.12 4.29
CA PHE A 77 -11.29 -7.97 3.92
C PHE A 77 -10.54 -6.67 4.17
N ILE A 78 -10.00 -6.46 5.37
CA ILE A 78 -9.34 -5.19 5.70
C ILE A 78 -8.06 -4.99 4.88
N LEU A 79 -7.21 -6.01 4.75
CA LEU A 79 -5.99 -5.94 3.93
C LEU A 79 -6.32 -5.58 2.47
N SER A 80 -7.44 -6.11 1.94
CA SER A 80 -7.88 -5.78 0.59
C SER A 80 -8.24 -4.30 0.41
N GLN A 81 -8.84 -3.65 1.43
CA GLN A 81 -9.18 -2.22 1.38
C GLN A 81 -7.91 -1.37 1.37
N TYR A 82 -6.95 -1.68 2.25
CA TYR A 82 -5.67 -0.97 2.27
C TYR A 82 -4.91 -1.13 0.95
N LEU A 83 -4.89 -2.32 0.35
CA LEU A 83 -4.30 -2.53 -0.98
C LEU A 83 -4.92 -1.63 -2.06
N GLN A 84 -6.24 -1.38 -1.99
CA GLN A 84 -6.89 -0.44 -2.91
C GLN A 84 -6.46 1.00 -2.66
N CYS A 85 -6.28 1.39 -1.40
CA CYS A 85 -5.80 2.72 -1.03
C CYS A 85 -4.37 2.98 -1.50
N PHE A 86 -3.46 2.00 -1.32
CA PHE A 86 -2.12 2.07 -1.89
C PHE A 86 -2.16 2.17 -3.42
N GLU A 87 -3.01 1.39 -4.08
CA GLU A 87 -3.16 1.47 -5.53
C GLU A 87 -3.66 2.85 -5.99
N LYS A 88 -4.60 3.45 -5.25
CA LYS A 88 -5.09 4.82 -5.53
C LYS A 88 -3.98 5.85 -5.34
N LEU A 89 -3.19 5.75 -4.27
CA LEU A 89 -2.05 6.63 -4.03
C LEU A 89 -1.04 6.52 -5.17
N ARG A 90 -0.69 5.30 -5.62
CA ARG A 90 0.17 5.11 -6.80
C ARG A 90 -0.43 5.78 -8.02
N ALA A 91 -1.68 5.48 -8.36
CA ALA A 91 -2.34 6.02 -9.54
C ALA A 91 -2.33 7.56 -9.60
N ASP A 92 -2.45 8.22 -8.45
CA ASP A 92 -2.45 9.69 -8.36
C ASP A 92 -1.07 10.33 -8.48
N ASN A 93 0.00 9.56 -8.29
CA ASN A 93 1.38 10.07 -8.18
C ASN A 93 2.31 9.54 -9.29
N VAL A 94 1.80 8.73 -10.21
CA VAL A 94 2.56 8.25 -11.36
C VAL A 94 2.13 8.92 -12.66
N LYS A 95 3.05 8.98 -13.62
CA LYS A 95 2.77 9.42 -14.99
C LYS A 95 3.23 8.38 -16.00
N TYR A 96 2.47 8.27 -17.08
CA TYR A 96 2.90 7.53 -18.25
C TYR A 96 3.84 8.40 -19.08
N LYS A 97 5.06 7.92 -19.34
CA LYS A 97 6.05 8.62 -20.16
C LYS A 97 6.75 7.62 -21.07
N SER A 98 6.85 7.96 -22.35
CA SER A 98 7.35 7.07 -23.40
C SER A 98 6.57 5.75 -23.44
N THR A 99 7.07 4.69 -22.80
CA THR A 99 6.45 3.36 -22.77
C THR A 99 6.15 2.85 -21.37
N ASN A 100 6.64 3.52 -20.32
CA ASN A 100 6.63 3.02 -18.95
C ASN A 100 5.90 3.99 -18.01
N TRP A 101 5.56 3.50 -16.82
CA TRP A 101 4.98 4.29 -15.75
C TRP A 101 6.07 4.70 -14.77
N TYR A 102 6.01 5.95 -14.31
CA TYR A 102 7.01 6.49 -13.41
C TYR A 102 6.36 7.23 -12.25
N TRP A 103 6.84 6.99 -11.04
CA TRP A 103 6.68 7.93 -9.94
C TRP A 103 7.33 9.25 -10.31
N VAL A 104 6.63 10.36 -10.05
CA VAL A 104 7.17 11.71 -10.26
C VAL A 104 7.53 12.28 -8.90
N ILE A 105 8.82 12.30 -8.60
CA ILE A 105 9.34 12.75 -7.31
C ILE A 105 10.16 14.03 -7.46
N ASP A 106 10.31 14.76 -6.36
CA ASP A 106 11.21 15.90 -6.24
C ASP A 106 12.66 15.39 -6.14
N ALA A 107 13.56 15.97 -6.92
CA ALA A 107 14.99 15.66 -6.83
C ALA A 107 15.54 16.02 -5.45
N GLU A 108 16.42 15.18 -4.91
CA GLU A 108 17.13 15.48 -3.66
C GLU A 108 18.32 16.43 -3.90
N GLU A 109 18.87 16.97 -2.81
CA GLU A 109 20.06 17.82 -2.89
C GLU A 109 21.20 17.01 -3.54
N HIS A 110 21.77 17.55 -4.64
CA HIS A 110 22.78 16.89 -5.48
C HIS A 110 22.30 15.76 -6.40
N GLU A 111 20.99 15.50 -6.52
CA GLU A 111 20.44 14.60 -7.54
C GLU A 111 20.08 15.38 -8.82
N PRO A 112 20.52 14.94 -10.01
CA PRO A 112 20.13 15.59 -11.26
C PRO A 112 18.65 15.31 -11.58
N GLY A 113 17.83 16.35 -11.54
CA GLY A 113 16.43 16.33 -12.00
C GLY A 113 16.25 16.87 -13.43
N ASP A 114 15.01 16.81 -13.93
CA ASP A 114 14.63 17.50 -15.17
C ASP A 114 14.56 19.03 -15.01
N GLU A 115 14.13 19.74 -16.05
CA GLU A 115 13.98 21.22 -16.04
C GLU A 115 13.06 21.74 -14.93
N SER A 116 12.18 20.89 -14.38
CA SER A 116 11.28 21.19 -13.26
C SER A 116 11.78 20.63 -11.92
N GLY A 117 13.01 20.14 -11.86
CA GLY A 117 13.60 19.52 -10.67
C GLY A 117 12.97 18.17 -10.30
N LYS A 118 12.43 17.43 -11.28
CA LYS A 118 11.78 16.13 -11.03
C LYS A 118 12.67 14.96 -11.41
N VAL A 119 12.54 13.88 -10.65
CA VAL A 119 13.15 12.57 -10.91
C VAL A 119 12.04 11.54 -11.15
N TYR A 120 12.33 10.57 -12.01
CA TYR A 120 11.39 9.57 -12.46
C TYR A 120 11.86 8.19 -12.01
N ILE A 121 11.08 7.52 -11.15
CA ILE A 121 11.36 6.15 -10.70
C ILE A 121 10.37 5.24 -11.39
N GLU A 122 10.86 4.28 -12.19
CA GLU A 122 10.00 3.34 -12.92
C GLU A 122 9.16 2.50 -11.95
N THR A 123 7.90 2.26 -12.33
CA THR A 123 6.97 1.42 -11.58
C THR A 123 6.00 0.70 -12.52
N ILE A 124 5.20 -0.19 -11.95
CA ILE A 124 4.19 -0.94 -12.69
C ILE A 124 3.02 -0.04 -13.11
N ARG A 125 2.31 -0.44 -14.17
CA ARG A 125 1.05 0.21 -14.58
C ARG A 125 0.05 0.16 -13.41
N PRO A 126 -0.57 1.30 -13.04
CA PRO A 126 -1.62 1.29 -12.04
C PRO A 126 -2.80 0.42 -12.48
N LYS A 127 -3.28 -0.44 -11.57
CA LYS A 127 -4.23 -1.52 -11.85
C LYS A 127 -5.63 -1.02 -12.21
N ARG A 128 -6.00 0.21 -11.84
CA ARG A 128 -7.39 0.72 -11.91
C ARG A 128 -7.55 2.10 -12.56
N LEU A 129 -6.66 2.46 -13.49
CA LEU A 129 -6.87 3.66 -14.30
C LEU A 129 -8.14 3.48 -15.14
N ARG A 130 -9.12 4.37 -14.93
CA ARG A 130 -10.25 4.55 -15.85
C ARG A 130 -9.77 5.50 -16.95
N GLU A 131 -9.91 5.07 -18.20
CA GLU A 131 -9.72 5.90 -19.39
C GLU A 131 -10.75 7.03 -19.46
#